data_AF-A0A955I5J0-F1
#
_entry.id   AF-A0A955I5J0-F1
#
_cell.length_a   1.000
_cell.length_b   1.000
_cell.length_c   1.000
_cell.angle_alpha   90.00
_cell.angle_beta   90.00
_cell.angle_gamma   90.00
#
_symmetry.space_group_name_H-M   'P 1'
#
loop_
_entity.id
_entity.type
_entity.pdbx_description
1 polymer ?
#
loop_
_entity_poly.entity_id
_entity_poly.type
_entity_poly.pdbx_seq_one_letter_code
_entity_poly.pdbx_strand_id
1 'polypeptide(L)'
;DYEYNYNYGIYAVLTPQEAWNKVQLGGGALVLIQPQTADYFSPSPVLNVTRFVTSAPDVELGYWEPTVSDSNLYAYPIYIFRGRAELADNKPPAQFVFYVDALRRI
;
A
#
# COMPACT_ATOMS: atom_id res chain seq x y z
N ASP A 1 -18.36 5.09 -6.10
CA ASP A 1 -18.49 4.14 -7.21
C ASP A 1 -17.19 4.01 -7.99
N TYR A 2 -16.97 2.87 -8.66
CA TYR A 2 -15.78 2.63 -9.47
C TYR A 2 -16.04 2.97 -10.94
N GLU A 3 -15.01 3.47 -11.62
CA GLU A 3 -15.09 3.72 -13.05
C GLU A 3 -15.15 2.38 -13.80
N TYR A 4 -16.31 2.07 -14.36
CA TYR A 4 -16.57 0.84 -15.09
C TYR A 4 -16.74 1.13 -16.58
N ASN A 5 -15.97 0.45 -17.40
CA ASN A 5 -16.07 0.53 -18.85
C ASN A 5 -17.05 -0.53 -19.37
N TYR A 6 -18.27 -0.10 -19.70
CA TYR A 6 -19.34 -0.96 -20.19
C TYR A 6 -19.05 -1.63 -21.54
N ASN A 7 -18.17 -1.07 -22.37
CA ASN A 7 -17.87 -1.64 -23.69
C ASN A 7 -16.97 -2.89 -23.60
N TYR A 8 -16.15 -2.98 -22.55
CA TYR A 8 -15.17 -4.05 -22.36
C TYR A 8 -15.44 -4.90 -21.11
N GLY A 9 -16.39 -4.48 -20.27
CA GLY A 9 -16.73 -5.18 -19.03
C GLY A 9 -15.64 -5.12 -17.97
N ILE A 10 -14.83 -4.06 -17.94
CA ILE A 10 -13.66 -3.91 -17.06
C ILE A 10 -13.75 -2.67 -16.17
N TYR A 11 -13.20 -2.76 -14.96
CA TYR A 11 -12.94 -1.60 -14.11
C TYR A 11 -11.64 -0.91 -14.52
N ALA A 12 -11.62 0.41 -14.50
CA ALA A 12 -10.39 1.17 -14.75
C ALA A 12 -9.43 1.01 -13.56
N VAL A 13 -8.19 0.63 -13.87
CA VAL A 13 -7.10 0.50 -12.90
C VAL A 13 -6.25 1.76 -12.95
N LEU A 14 -5.85 2.26 -11.79
CA LEU A 14 -4.91 3.37 -11.66
C LEU A 14 -3.56 2.98 -12.24
N THR A 15 -2.76 3.96 -12.65
CA THR A 15 -1.32 3.73 -12.84
C THR A 15 -0.59 3.64 -11.50
N PRO A 16 0.60 3.03 -11.42
CA PRO A 16 1.40 3.02 -10.20
C PRO A 16 1.68 4.42 -9.64
N GLN A 17 1.91 5.41 -10.51
CA GLN A 17 2.13 6.80 -10.10
C GLN A 17 0.88 7.41 -9.44
N GLU A 18 -0.30 7.17 -10.01
CA GLU A 18 -1.57 7.65 -9.44
C GLU A 18 -1.85 6.99 -8.07
N ALA A 19 -1.59 5.69 -7.96
CA ALA A 19 -1.71 4.98 -6.69
C ALA A 19 -0.70 5.47 -5.65
N TRP A 20 0.54 5.78 -6.04
CA TRP A 20 1.53 6.36 -5.12
C TRP A 20 1.15 7.76 -4.66
N ASN A 21 0.61 8.59 -5.56
CA ASN A 21 0.08 9.91 -5.20
C ASN A 21 -1.06 9.78 -4.18
N LYS A 22 -1.91 8.74 -4.27
CA LYS A 22 -2.93 8.48 -3.24
C LYS A 22 -2.29 8.23 -1.87
N VAL A 23 -1.21 7.45 -1.76
CA VAL A 23 -0.50 7.23 -0.48
C VAL A 23 -0.07 8.56 0.14
N GLN A 24 0.49 9.46 -0.65
CA GLN A 24 0.94 10.77 -0.18
C GLN A 24 -0.21 11.66 0.33
N LEU A 25 -1.42 11.45 -0.20
CA LEU A 25 -2.64 12.13 0.23
C LEU A 25 -3.38 11.41 1.38
N GLY A 26 -2.78 10.36 1.96
CA GLY A 26 -3.39 9.55 3.02
C GLY A 26 -4.33 8.45 2.51
N GLY A 27 -4.46 8.28 1.19
CA GLY A 27 -5.20 7.19 0.54
C GLY A 27 -4.33 5.94 0.40
N GLY A 28 -4.20 5.17 1.47
CA GLY A 28 -3.47 3.90 1.50
C GLY A 28 -3.41 3.33 2.91
N ALA A 29 -3.14 2.04 3.03
CA ALA A 29 -2.99 1.36 4.31
C ALA A 29 -1.52 0.99 4.53
N LEU A 30 -0.91 1.50 5.59
CA LEU A 30 0.41 1.04 6.04
C LEU A 30 0.21 -0.32 6.73
N VAL A 31 0.65 -1.39 6.08
CA VAL A 31 0.44 -2.77 6.56
C VAL A 31 1.64 -3.27 7.34
N LEU A 32 2.84 -2.80 6.99
CA LEU A 32 4.07 -3.15 7.68
C LEU A 32 4.96 -1.92 7.77
N ILE A 33 5.56 -1.74 8.95
CA ILE A 33 6.77 -0.94 9.12
C ILE A 33 7.68 -1.66 10.11
N GLN A 34 8.90 -1.95 9.71
CA GLN A 34 9.82 -2.76 10.51
C GLN A 34 11.24 -2.18 10.44
N PRO A 35 11.80 -1.71 11.57
CA PRO A 35 13.21 -1.37 11.66
C PRO A 35 14.09 -2.58 11.37
N GLN A 36 15.22 -2.40 10.69
CA GLN A 36 16.13 -3.51 10.34
C GLN A 36 16.62 -4.35 11.53
N THR A 37 16.67 -3.76 12.72
CA THR A 37 17.16 -4.41 13.94
C THR A 37 16.05 -4.85 14.89
N ALA A 38 14.77 -4.73 14.47
CA ALA A 38 13.65 -5.07 15.34
C ALA A 38 13.45 -6.59 15.40
N ASP A 39 13.34 -7.12 16.63
CA ASP A 39 12.84 -8.46 16.86
C ASP A 39 11.36 -8.54 16.42
N TYR A 40 11.07 -9.54 15.59
CA TYR A 40 9.75 -9.75 15.00
C TYR A 40 8.66 -10.03 16.05
N PHE A 41 9.03 -10.64 17.18
CA PHE A 41 8.08 -10.98 18.25
C PHE A 41 7.94 -9.88 19.30
N SER A 42 8.74 -8.84 19.23
CA SER A 42 8.67 -7.72 20.17
C SER A 42 7.52 -6.76 19.82
N PRO A 43 6.96 -6.03 20.81
CA PRO A 43 5.96 -5.00 20.55
C PRO A 43 6.46 -3.97 19.54
N SER A 44 5.57 -3.52 18.65
CA SER A 44 5.92 -2.51 17.65
C SER A 44 6.30 -1.19 18.33
N PRO A 45 7.50 -0.65 18.08
CA PRO A 45 7.91 0.61 18.67
C PRO A 45 7.16 1.79 18.05
N VAL A 46 7.05 2.90 18.77
CA VAL A 46 6.65 4.18 18.17
C VAL A 46 7.79 4.69 17.29
N LEU A 47 7.50 4.91 16.01
CA LEU A 47 8.48 5.35 15.02
C LEU A 47 8.11 6.73 14.48
N ASN A 48 9.08 7.65 14.51
CA ASN A 48 8.97 8.94 13.85
C ASN A 48 9.53 8.80 12.43
N VAL A 49 8.65 8.58 11.46
CA VAL A 49 9.02 8.46 10.05
C VAL A 49 9.12 9.86 9.44
N THR A 50 10.25 10.17 8.81
CA THR A 50 10.46 11.44 8.12
C THR A 50 10.12 11.33 6.64
N ARG A 51 10.34 10.16 6.03
CA ARG A 51 10.10 9.95 4.60
C ARG A 51 9.89 8.48 4.26
N PHE A 52 9.01 8.22 3.30
CA PHE A 52 8.91 6.93 2.61
C PHE A 52 9.55 7.03 1.23
N VAL A 53 10.42 6.07 0.90
CA VAL A 53 11.12 5.97 -0.38
C VAL A 53 10.78 4.62 -1.00
N THR A 54 10.02 4.65 -2.10
CA THR A 54 9.72 3.47 -2.92
C THR A 54 10.38 3.61 -4.29
N SER A 55 10.66 2.49 -4.94
CA SER A 55 11.15 2.44 -6.32
C SER A 55 10.01 1.97 -7.22
N ALA A 56 9.74 2.70 -8.31
CA ALA A 56 8.70 2.32 -9.28
C ALA A 56 8.79 0.87 -9.81
N PRO A 57 9.98 0.29 -10.11
CA PRO A 57 10.07 -1.11 -10.54
C PRO A 57 9.71 -2.15 -9.46
N ASP A 58 9.67 -1.77 -8.18
CA ASP A 58 9.36 -2.68 -7.07
C ASP A 58 7.86 -2.69 -6.70
N VAL A 59 7.04 -2.01 -7.51
CA VAL A 59 5.59 -1.94 -7.30
C VAL A 59 4.93 -3.17 -7.90
N GLU A 60 4.18 -3.89 -7.07
CA GLU A 60 3.42 -5.07 -7.50
C GLU A 60 1.93 -4.77 -7.56
N LEU A 61 1.25 -5.41 -8.52
CA LEU A 61 -0.20 -5.53 -8.52
C LEU A 61 -0.58 -6.89 -7.93
N GLY A 62 -1.38 -6.89 -6.88
CA GLY A 62 -1.89 -8.08 -6.22
C GLY A 62 -3.40 -8.03 -6.06
N TYR A 63 -3.93 -9.03 -5.35
CA TYR A 63 -5.35 -9.09 -5.01
C TYR A 63 -5.49 -9.28 -3.50
N TRP A 64 -6.34 -8.45 -2.89
CA TRP A 64 -6.74 -8.60 -1.50
C TRP A 64 -8.07 -9.34 -1.44
N GLU A 65 -8.08 -10.47 -0.74
CA GLU A 65 -9.28 -11.25 -0.48
C GLU A 65 -9.88 -10.82 0.87
N PRO A 66 -11.13 -10.31 0.90
CA PRO A 66 -11.80 -9.96 2.13
C PRO A 66 -12.11 -11.20 2.97
N THR A 67 -12.25 -11.02 4.29
CA THR A 67 -12.70 -12.09 5.17
C THR A 67 -14.14 -12.50 4.84
N VAL A 68 -14.48 -13.77 5.04
CA VAL A 68 -15.77 -14.40 4.68
C VAL A 68 -17.03 -13.68 5.22
N SER A 69 -16.88 -12.81 6.23
CA SER A 69 -17.96 -11.99 6.80
C SER A 69 -18.28 -10.71 6.01
N ASP A 70 -17.47 -10.35 5.02
CA ASP A 70 -17.75 -9.20 4.15
C ASP A 70 -18.75 -9.61 3.06
N SER A 71 -19.80 -8.81 2.88
CA SER A 71 -20.88 -9.11 1.93
C SER A 71 -20.43 -9.06 0.47
N ASN A 72 -19.23 -8.53 0.22
CA ASN A 72 -18.58 -8.55 -1.07
C ASN A 72 -17.44 -9.59 -1.09
N LEU A 73 -17.76 -10.82 -1.49
CA LEU A 73 -16.82 -11.95 -1.58
C LEU A 73 -15.84 -11.87 -2.78
N TYR A 74 -15.57 -10.66 -3.30
CA TYR A 74 -14.72 -10.49 -4.47
C TYR A 74 -13.31 -10.08 -4.05
N ALA A 75 -12.31 -10.65 -4.72
CA ALA A 75 -10.94 -10.20 -4.58
C ALA A 75 -10.78 -8.82 -5.23
N TYR A 76 -10.17 -7.88 -4.51
CA TYR A 76 -9.96 -6.51 -4.97
C TYR A 76 -8.52 -6.32 -5.43
N PRO A 77 -8.27 -5.76 -6.63
CA PRO A 77 -6.92 -5.48 -7.05
C PRO A 77 -6.32 -4.36 -6.20
N ILE A 78 -5.09 -4.56 -5.75
CA ILE A 78 -4.34 -3.60 -4.94
C ILE A 78 -2.94 -3.39 -5.49
N TYR A 79 -2.45 -2.17 -5.40
CA TYR A 79 -1.02 -1.91 -5.52
C TYR A 79 -0.32 -2.14 -4.20
N ILE A 80 0.81 -2.84 -4.26
CA ILE A 80 1.67 -3.13 -3.12
C ILE A 80 2.97 -2.34 -3.33
N PHE A 81 3.18 -1.33 -2.50
CA PHE A 81 4.39 -0.53 -2.49
C PHE A 81 5.30 -1.00 -1.37
N ARG A 82 6.52 -1.43 -1.74
CA ARG A 82 7.59 -1.75 -0.79
C ARG A 82 8.69 -0.72 -0.90
N GLY A 83 9.44 -0.55 0.19
CA GLY A 83 10.58 0.35 0.17
C GLY A 83 11.17 0.62 1.53
N ARG A 84 11.89 1.74 1.58
CA ARG A 84 12.63 2.20 2.75
C ARG A 84 11.93 3.39 3.41
N ALA A 85 11.66 3.28 4.70
CA ALA A 85 11.23 4.38 5.55
C ALA A 85 12.46 4.99 6.25
N GLU A 86 12.70 6.27 6.01
CA GLU A 86 13.70 7.06 6.71
C GLU A 86 13.12 7.51 8.05
N LEU A 87 13.87 7.26 9.11
CA LEU A 87 13.47 7.54 10.48
C LEU A 87 14.20 8.78 11.00
N ALA A 88 13.59 9.48 11.95
CA ALA A 88 14.24 10.58 12.65
C ALA A 88 15.45 10.10 13.50
N ASP A 89 16.22 11.07 14.01
CA ASP A 89 17.26 10.86 15.02
C ASP A 89 18.39 9.90 14.60
N ASN A 90 18.74 9.87 13.31
CA ASN A 90 19.78 8.99 12.73
C ASN A 90 19.57 7.49 13.00
N LYS A 91 18.32 7.07 13.25
CA LYS A 91 18.01 5.66 13.39
C LYS A 91 18.22 4.92 12.07
N PRO A 92 18.64 3.63 12.10
CA PRO A 92 18.67 2.81 10.91
C PRO A 92 17.31 2.83 10.19
N PRO A 93 17.29 2.83 8.85
CA PRO A 93 16.04 2.87 8.11
C PRO A 93 15.18 1.64 8.42
N ALA A 94 13.87 1.81 8.30
CA ALA A 94 12.90 0.72 8.34
C ALA A 94 12.53 0.28 6.92
N GLN A 95 12.05 -0.95 6.79
CA GLN A 95 11.29 -1.36 5.61
C GLN A 95 9.82 -1.07 5.83
N PHE A 96 9.08 -0.79 4.76
CA PHE A 96 7.63 -0.60 4.82
C PHE A 96 6.90 -1.35 3.72
N VAL A 97 5.60 -1.59 3.94
CA VAL A 97 4.65 -2.05 2.93
C VAL A 97 3.37 -1.22 3.01
N PHE A 98 2.98 -0.61 1.90
CA PHE A 98 1.67 0.03 1.72
C PHE A 98 0.80 -0.78 0.76
N TYR A 99 -0.48 -0.94 1.11
CA TYR A 99 -1.51 -1.39 0.18
C TYR A 99 -2.39 -0.22 -0.26
N VAL A 100 -2.71 -0.17 -1.54
CA VAL A 100 -3.54 0.88 -2.13
C VAL A 100 -4.55 0.25 -3.06
N ASP A 101 -5.82 0.65 -2.95
CA ASP A 101 -6.88 0.29 -3.90
C ASP A 101 -6.45 0.66 -5.32
N ALA A 102 -6.34 -0.34 -6.20
CA ALA A 102 -5.90 -0.14 -7.57
C ALA A 102 -7.03 0.35 -8.48
N LEU A 103 -8.29 0.33 -8.02
CA LEU A 103 -9.42 0.76 -8.83
C LEU A 103 -9.57 2.29 -8.80
N ARG A 104 -9.93 2.83 -9.97
CA ARG A 104 -10.29 4.23 -10.13
C ARG A 104 -11.72 4.45 -9.62
N ARG A 105 -11.90 5.50 -8.82
CA ARG A 105 -13.22 5.92 -8.30
C ARG A 105 -13.74 7.10 -9.11
N ILE A 106 -15.06 7.17 -9.26
CA ILE A 106 -15.81 8.28 -9.87
C ILE A 106 -15.93 9.42 -8.86
#